data_AF-A0A7C7WMU8-F1
#
_entry.id   AF-A0A7C7WMU8-F1
#
_cell.length_a   1.000
_cell.length_b   1.000
_cell.length_c   1.000
_cell.angle_alpha   90.00
_cell.angle_beta   90.00
_cell.angle_gamma   90.00
#
_symmetry.space_group_name_H-M   'P 1'
#
loop_
_entity.id
_entity.type
_entity.pdbx_description
1 polymer ?
#
loop_
_entity_poly.entity_id
_entity_poly.type
_entity_poly.pdbx_seq_one_letter_code
_entity_poly.pdbx_strand_id
1 'polypeptide(L)'
;MIDPHFRRALTYLTPYWGRLTLVLVLSLVSTGTSLLIPLLSQWLIDDAILGADPGALRLVVLSFVGTTVLGFVLNVWSGLRYTRVSADILFDMRLALYRHLQALSPRFYARTRFGDIMSRLNTDIGEIQRVAAEVVLAWVGNVLFLLGAVGMLAYLDTQLFLVGIALLPLSL
;
A
#
# COMPACT_ATOMS: atom_id res chain seq x y z
N MET A 1 18.48 10.30 -8.37
CA MET A 1 19.83 9.98 -7.87
C MET A 1 19.63 9.53 -6.43
N ILE A 2 19.61 8.22 -6.16
CA ILE A 2 19.28 7.68 -4.84
C ILE A 2 20.53 7.75 -3.96
N ASP A 3 20.44 8.41 -2.80
CA ASP A 3 21.57 8.53 -1.88
C ASP A 3 22.16 7.15 -1.51
N PRO A 4 23.49 7.01 -1.41
CA PRO A 4 24.13 5.74 -1.10
C PRO A 4 23.73 5.16 0.27
N HIS A 5 23.27 6.02 1.19
CA HIS A 5 22.70 5.62 2.48
C HIS A 5 21.34 4.94 2.34
N PHE A 6 20.48 5.40 1.41
CA PHE A 6 19.19 4.78 1.12
C PHE A 6 19.35 3.39 0.50
N ARG A 7 20.37 3.21 -0.35
CA ARG A 7 20.71 1.89 -0.92
C ARG A 7 21.07 0.85 0.16
N ARG A 8 21.73 1.26 1.24
CA ARG A 8 22.01 0.36 2.38
C ARG A 8 20.76 0.00 3.17
N ALA A 9 19.83 0.95 3.35
CA ALA A 9 18.54 0.67 3.97
C ALA A 9 17.73 -0.34 3.14
N LEU A 10 17.75 -0.21 1.81
CA LEU A 10 17.11 -1.16 0.89
C LEU A 10 17.70 -2.59 0.98
N THR A 11 18.96 -2.75 1.36
CA THR A 11 19.55 -4.09 1.55
C THR A 11 18.82 -4.88 2.65
N TYR A 12 18.33 -4.22 3.71
CA TYR A 12 17.55 -4.87 4.78
C TYR A 12 16.19 -5.39 4.30
N LEU A 13 15.69 -4.91 3.15
CA LEU A 13 14.43 -5.37 2.56
C LEU A 13 14.61 -6.60 1.67
N THR A 14 15.83 -6.85 1.18
CA THR A 14 16.10 -7.96 0.25
C THR A 14 15.69 -9.35 0.79
N PRO A 15 15.89 -9.70 2.08
CA PRO A 15 15.45 -10.99 2.61
C PRO A 15 13.92 -11.12 2.66
N TYR A 16 13.22 -9.99 2.69
CA TYR A 16 11.76 -9.90 2.83
C TYR A 16 11.03 -9.70 1.51
N TRP A 17 11.76 -9.56 0.39
CA TRP A 17 11.17 -9.19 -0.90
C TRP A 17 10.03 -10.13 -1.32
N GLY A 18 10.17 -11.44 -1.15
CA GLY A 18 9.07 -12.39 -1.46
C GLY A 18 7.81 -12.16 -0.62
N ARG A 19 7.96 -11.80 0.67
CA ARG A 19 6.83 -11.51 1.56
C ARG A 19 6.21 -10.15 1.24
N LEU A 20 7.02 -9.16 0.89
CA LEU A 20 6.56 -7.83 0.46
C LEU A 20 5.84 -7.87 -0.88
N THR A 21 6.33 -8.68 -1.83
CA THR A 21 5.65 -8.90 -3.11
C THR A 21 4.29 -9.57 -2.90
N LEU A 22 4.19 -10.54 -1.98
CA LEU A 22 2.90 -11.14 -1.61
C LEU A 22 1.92 -10.10 -1.06
N VAL A 23 2.37 -9.22 -0.16
CA VAL A 23 1.57 -8.10 0.37
C VAL A 23 1.11 -7.19 -0.76
N LEU A 24 2.02 -6.81 -1.65
CA LEU A 24 1.73 -5.95 -2.80
C LEU A 24 0.66 -6.60 -3.69
N VAL A 25 0.82 -7.87 -4.05
CA VAL A 25 -0.16 -8.60 -4.87
C VAL A 25 -1.52 -8.69 -4.18
N LEU A 26 -1.58 -9.07 -2.90
CA LEU A 26 -2.84 -9.11 -2.14
C LEU A 26 -3.52 -7.74 -2.10
N SER A 27 -2.75 -6.67 -1.88
CA SER A 27 -3.25 -5.30 -1.91
C SER A 27 -3.80 -4.93 -3.28
N LEU A 28 -3.09 -5.25 -4.36
CA LEU A 28 -3.52 -4.94 -5.73
C LEU A 28 -4.79 -5.70 -6.11
N VAL A 29 -4.91 -6.96 -5.73
CA VAL A 29 -6.14 -7.74 -5.94
C VAL A 29 -7.30 -7.14 -5.15
N SER A 30 -7.07 -6.76 -3.88
CA SER A 30 -8.07 -6.04 -3.07
C SER A 30 -8.49 -4.73 -3.75
N THR A 31 -7.54 -3.91 -4.20
CA THR A 31 -7.81 -2.68 -4.94
C THR A 31 -8.58 -2.93 -6.24
N GLY A 32 -8.28 -4.01 -6.95
CA GLY A 32 -9.03 -4.45 -8.14
C GLY A 32 -10.51 -4.69 -7.83
N THR A 33 -10.84 -5.27 -6.66
CA THR A 33 -12.24 -5.43 -6.25
C THR A 33 -12.96 -4.10 -6.06
N SER A 34 -12.24 -3.05 -5.62
CA SER A 34 -12.80 -1.70 -5.50
C SER A 34 -13.10 -1.07 -6.87
N LEU A 35 -12.29 -1.37 -7.88
CA LEU A 35 -12.53 -0.94 -9.27
C LEU A 35 -13.71 -1.66 -9.94
N LEU A 36 -14.18 -2.79 -9.39
CA LEU A 36 -15.40 -3.45 -9.85
C LEU A 36 -16.67 -2.71 -9.41
N ILE A 37 -16.60 -1.86 -8.37
CA ILE A 37 -17.78 -1.15 -7.85
C ILE A 37 -18.43 -0.28 -8.94
N PRO A 38 -17.70 0.57 -9.70
CA PRO A 38 -18.27 1.33 -10.82
C PRO A 38 -18.98 0.46 -11.87
N LEU A 39 -18.43 -0.70 -12.23
CA LEU A 39 -19.05 -1.64 -13.18
C LEU A 39 -20.35 -2.21 -12.64
N LEU A 40 -20.34 -2.65 -11.37
CA LEU A 40 -21.53 -3.17 -10.72
C LEU A 40 -22.60 -2.08 -10.56
N SER A 41 -22.20 -0.83 -10.32
CA SER A 41 -23.10 0.32 -10.30
C SER A 41 -23.73 0.57 -11.67
N GLN A 42 -22.96 0.47 -12.75
CA GLN A 42 -23.51 0.59 -14.10
C GLN A 42 -24.55 -0.52 -14.37
N TRP A 43 -24.21 -1.79 -14.13
CA TRP A 43 -25.14 -2.91 -14.33
C TRP A 43 -26.38 -2.83 -13.44
N LEU A 44 -26.26 -2.27 -12.23
CA LEU A 44 -27.39 -2.01 -11.36
C LEU A 44 -28.39 -1.03 -12.00
N ILE A 45 -27.89 0.04 -12.61
CA ILE A 45 -28.73 1.07 -13.23
C ILE A 45 -29.31 0.55 -14.54
N ASP A 46 -28.46 0.05 -15.43
CA ASP A 46 -28.81 -0.29 -16.81
C ASP A 46 -29.68 -1.56 -16.89
N ASP A 47 -29.26 -2.64 -16.23
CA ASP A 47 -29.93 -3.94 -16.39
C ASP A 47 -30.99 -4.21 -15.32
N ALA A 48 -30.72 -3.82 -14.06
CA ALA A 48 -31.61 -4.16 -12.95
C ALA A 48 -32.73 -3.14 -12.73
N ILE A 49 -32.41 -1.84 -12.75
CA ILE A 49 -33.40 -0.77 -12.54
C ILE A 49 -34.13 -0.44 -13.84
N LEU A 50 -33.39 -0.09 -14.90
CA LEU A 50 -33.98 0.29 -16.18
C LEU A 50 -34.56 -0.92 -16.94
N GLY A 51 -33.90 -2.08 -16.88
CA GLY A 51 -34.39 -3.34 -17.45
C GLY A 51 -35.52 -4.01 -16.66
N ALA A 52 -35.80 -3.56 -15.44
CA ALA A 52 -36.86 -4.07 -14.55
C ALA A 52 -36.83 -5.59 -14.30
N ASP A 53 -35.65 -6.23 -14.35
CA ASP A 53 -35.49 -7.67 -14.12
C ASP A 53 -35.10 -7.97 -12.65
N PRO A 54 -35.99 -8.60 -11.86
CA PRO A 54 -35.71 -8.99 -10.47
C PRO A 54 -34.61 -10.07 -10.34
N GLY A 55 -34.31 -10.79 -11.42
CA GLY A 55 -33.21 -11.75 -11.51
C GLY A 55 -31.86 -11.03 -11.59
N ALA A 56 -31.74 -10.10 -12.54
CA ALA A 56 -30.56 -9.24 -12.69
C ALA A 56 -30.26 -8.46 -11.40
N LEU A 57 -31.29 -7.89 -10.76
CA LEU A 57 -31.14 -7.18 -9.49
C LEU A 57 -30.51 -8.05 -8.39
N ARG A 58 -31.01 -9.28 -8.21
CA ARG A 58 -30.47 -10.22 -7.22
C ARG A 58 -29.01 -10.57 -7.49
N LEU A 59 -28.66 -10.79 -8.75
CA LEU A 59 -27.28 -11.13 -9.15
C LEU A 59 -26.33 -9.95 -8.89
N VAL A 60 -26.73 -8.73 -9.23
CA VAL A 60 -25.92 -7.52 -8.98
C VAL A 60 -25.75 -7.27 -7.48
N VAL A 61 -26.81 -7.38 -6.67
CA VAL A 61 -26.70 -7.22 -5.21
C VAL A 61 -25.80 -8.29 -4.59
N LEU A 62 -25.95 -9.57 -5.00
CA LEU A 62 -25.09 -10.65 -4.50
C LEU A 62 -23.62 -10.41 -4.91
N SER A 63 -23.39 -9.92 -6.12
CA SER A 63 -22.05 -9.57 -6.61
C SER A 63 -21.47 -8.42 -5.81
N PHE A 64 -22.25 -7.38 -5.48
CA PHE A 64 -21.84 -6.27 -4.62
C PHE A 64 -21.38 -6.73 -3.24
N VAL A 65 -22.19 -7.57 -2.59
CA VAL A 65 -21.85 -8.12 -1.28
C VAL A 65 -20.61 -9.00 -1.38
N GLY A 66 -20.55 -9.87 -2.40
CA GLY A 66 -19.43 -10.76 -2.65
C GLY A 66 -18.11 -10.02 -2.87
N THR A 67 -18.09 -9.02 -3.74
CA THR A 67 -16.89 -8.22 -4.02
C THR A 67 -16.47 -7.38 -2.81
N THR A 68 -17.42 -6.81 -2.07
CA THR A 68 -17.13 -6.03 -0.86
C THR A 68 -16.51 -6.89 0.23
N VAL A 69 -17.10 -8.06 0.52
CA VAL A 69 -16.58 -9.01 1.51
C VAL A 69 -15.21 -9.53 1.10
N LEU A 70 -15.04 -9.91 -0.17
CA LEU A 70 -13.75 -10.37 -0.70
C LEU A 70 -12.68 -9.28 -0.58
N GLY A 71 -13.01 -8.06 -1.01
CA GLY A 71 -12.12 -6.90 -0.92
C GLY A 71 -11.68 -6.62 0.51
N PHE A 72 -12.62 -6.67 1.47
CA PHE A 72 -12.36 -6.50 2.89
C PHE A 72 -11.43 -7.59 3.44
N VAL A 73 -11.72 -8.87 3.16
CA VAL A 73 -10.89 -9.99 3.62
C VAL A 73 -9.47 -9.89 3.08
N LEU A 74 -9.32 -9.58 1.78
CA LEU A 74 -8.01 -9.38 1.16
C LEU A 74 -7.25 -8.20 1.76
N ASN A 75 -7.95 -7.10 2.05
CA ASN A 75 -7.35 -5.90 2.65
C ASN A 75 -6.83 -6.22 4.07
N VAL A 76 -7.68 -6.80 4.91
CA VAL A 76 -7.30 -7.22 6.28
C VAL A 76 -6.13 -8.20 6.23
N TRP A 77 -6.18 -9.18 5.33
CA TRP A 77 -5.12 -10.17 5.23
C TRP A 77 -3.79 -9.54 4.78
N SER A 78 -3.84 -8.69 3.75
CA SER A 78 -2.68 -7.91 3.29
C SER A 78 -2.09 -7.06 4.42
N GLY A 79 -2.93 -6.32 5.16
CA GLY A 79 -2.54 -5.50 6.30
C GLY A 79 -1.87 -6.32 7.42
N LEU A 80 -2.44 -7.47 7.80
CA LEU A 80 -1.84 -8.34 8.80
C LEU A 80 -0.49 -8.91 8.37
N ARG A 81 -0.34 -9.29 7.09
CA ARG A 81 0.93 -9.78 6.54
C ARG A 81 1.96 -8.66 6.50
N TYR A 82 1.55 -7.48 6.07
CA TYR A 82 2.37 -6.29 6.03
C TYR A 82 2.90 -5.90 7.41
N THR A 83 2.04 -5.78 8.42
CA THR A 83 2.44 -5.41 9.79
C THR A 83 3.47 -6.37 10.35
N ARG A 84 3.30 -7.68 10.11
CA ARG A 84 4.28 -8.70 10.54
C ARG A 84 5.63 -8.52 9.84
N VAL A 85 5.63 -8.35 8.52
CA VAL A 85 6.86 -8.17 7.75
C VAL A 85 7.56 -6.85 8.12
N SER A 86 6.80 -5.77 8.30
CA SER A 86 7.31 -4.47 8.73
C SER A 86 7.99 -4.57 10.11
N ALA A 87 7.35 -5.26 11.06
CA ALA A 87 7.91 -5.49 12.39
C ALA A 87 9.19 -6.34 12.35
N ASP A 88 9.23 -7.41 11.54
CA ASP A 88 10.44 -8.23 11.37
C ASP A 88 11.61 -7.40 10.81
N ILE A 89 11.37 -6.58 9.78
CA ILE A 89 12.39 -5.69 9.19
C ILE A 89 12.90 -4.71 10.24
N LEU A 90 11.99 -4.06 10.99
CA LEU A 90 12.35 -3.10 12.02
C LEU A 90 13.17 -3.75 13.14
N PHE A 91 12.81 -4.97 13.53
CA PHE A 91 13.54 -5.75 14.52
C PHE A 91 14.98 -6.02 14.07
N ASP A 92 15.17 -6.49 12.84
CA ASP A 92 16.49 -6.80 12.30
C ASP A 92 17.37 -5.54 12.18
N MET A 93 16.80 -4.41 11.77
CA MET A 93 17.51 -3.13 11.72
C MET A 93 17.96 -2.67 13.11
N ARG A 94 17.07 -2.77 14.11
CA ARG A 94 17.40 -2.43 15.51
C ARG A 94 18.43 -3.38 16.10
N LEU A 95 18.33 -4.68 15.81
CA LEU A 95 19.26 -5.69 16.27
C LEU A 95 20.66 -5.48 15.70
N ALA A 96 20.77 -5.14 14.41
CA ALA A 96 22.04 -4.82 13.77
C ALA A 96 22.70 -3.59 14.41
N LEU A 97 21.93 -2.52 14.64
CA LEU A 97 22.44 -1.33 15.32
C LEU A 97 22.86 -1.64 16.76
N TYR A 98 22.05 -2.42 17.49
CA TYR A 98 22.35 -2.81 18.86
C TYR A 98 23.66 -3.62 18.97
N ARG A 99 23.86 -4.61 18.09
CA ARG A 99 25.12 -5.36 18.01
C ARG A 99 26.32 -4.47 17.71
N HIS A 100 26.15 -3.49 16.82
CA HIS A 100 27.21 -2.53 16.52
C HIS A 100 27.56 -1.65 17.73
N LEU A 101 26.54 -1.17 18.46
CA LEU A 101 26.73 -0.39 19.68
C LEU A 101 27.51 -1.19 20.74
N GLN A 102 27.17 -2.48 20.95
CA GLN A 102 27.89 -3.33 21.92
C GLN A 102 29.38 -3.52 21.60
N ALA A 103 29.79 -3.41 20.34
CA ALA A 103 31.18 -3.52 19.94
C ALA A 103 31.98 -2.20 20.05
N LEU A 104 31.32 -1.07 20.34
CA LEU A 104 31.99 0.22 20.43
C LEU A 104 32.79 0.39 21.73
N SER A 105 33.92 1.09 21.61
CA SER A 105 34.77 1.37 22.76
C SER A 105 34.08 2.28 23.80
N PRO A 106 34.45 2.19 25.09
CA PRO A 106 33.95 3.08 26.15
C PRO A 106 34.10 4.58 25.86
N ARG A 107 35.10 4.96 25.04
CA ARG A 107 35.33 6.35 24.62
C ARG A 107 34.17 6.95 23.81
N PHE A 108 33.44 6.12 23.07
CA PHE A 108 32.24 6.55 22.34
C PHE A 108 31.14 6.98 23.31
N TYR A 109 30.92 6.19 24.36
CA TYR A 109 29.90 6.44 25.37
C TYR A 109 30.23 7.64 26.28
N ALA A 110 31.52 7.96 26.44
CA ALA A 110 31.93 9.18 27.13
C ALA A 110 31.60 10.47 26.36
N ARG A 111 31.40 10.40 25.03
CA ARG A 111 31.13 11.56 24.16
C ARG A 111 29.69 11.66 23.69
N THR A 112 28.92 10.58 23.76
CA THR A 112 27.56 10.48 23.20
C THR A 112 26.56 10.34 24.33
N ARG A 113 25.52 11.18 24.35
CA ARG A 113 24.49 11.10 25.39
C ARG A 113 23.66 9.85 25.19
N PHE A 114 23.28 9.18 26.28
CA PHE A 114 22.42 8.00 26.23
C PHE A 114 21.10 8.27 25.49
N GLY A 115 20.51 9.47 25.68
CA GLY A 115 19.31 9.90 24.95
C GLY A 115 19.46 9.94 23.44
N ASP A 116 20.62 10.35 22.93
CA ASP A 116 20.89 10.40 21.48
C ASP A 116 20.96 9.00 20.89
N ILE A 117 21.54 8.04 21.63
CA ILE A 117 21.59 6.62 21.24
C ILE A 117 20.17 6.05 21.17
N MET A 118 19.34 6.34 22.18
CA MET A 118 17.97 5.85 22.25
C MET A 118 17.09 6.46 21.15
N SER A 119 17.28 7.75 20.83
CA SER A 119 16.60 8.43 19.72
C SER A 119 16.98 7.80 18.38
N ARG A 120 18.28 7.56 18.13
CA ARG A 120 18.72 6.87 16.90
C ARG A 120 18.12 5.48 16.78
N LEU A 121 18.11 4.70 17.86
CA LEU A 121 17.61 3.33 17.87
C LEU A 121 16.10 3.22 17.67
N ASN A 122 15.33 4.13 18.27
CA ASN A 122 13.86 4.06 18.22
C ASN A 122 13.25 4.88 17.11
N THR A 123 13.71 6.13 16.93
CA THR A 123 13.16 7.11 16.01
C THR A 123 13.81 6.98 14.63
N ASP A 124 15.13 7.17 14.52
CA ASP A 124 15.77 7.22 13.20
C ASP A 124 15.66 5.89 12.45
N ILE A 125 15.90 4.76 13.14
CA ILE A 125 15.73 3.43 12.53
C ILE A 125 14.28 3.17 12.12
N GLY A 126 13.32 3.64 12.93
CA GLY A 126 11.89 3.55 12.60
C GLY A 126 11.56 4.34 11.33
N GLU A 127 12.02 5.58 11.24
CA GLU A 127 11.80 6.42 10.05
C GLU A 127 12.50 5.86 8.80
N ILE A 128 13.71 5.33 8.93
CA ILE A 128 14.42 4.68 7.81
C ILE A 128 13.62 3.48 7.31
N GLN A 129 13.13 2.63 8.21
CA GLN A 129 12.28 1.49 7.85
C GLN A 129 10.97 1.98 7.21
N ARG A 130 10.35 3.03 7.75
CA ARG A 130 9.13 3.63 7.23
C ARG A 130 9.28 4.07 5.78
N VAL A 131 10.31 4.86 5.50
CA VAL A 131 10.55 5.39 4.15
C VAL A 131 10.97 4.26 3.20
N ALA A 132 11.82 3.33 3.64
CA ALA A 132 12.33 2.27 2.78
C ALA A 132 11.26 1.22 2.41
N ALA A 133 10.37 0.88 3.35
CA ALA A 133 9.34 -0.14 3.13
C ALA A 133 7.98 0.47 2.84
N GLU A 134 7.44 1.26 3.78
CA GLU A 134 6.05 1.70 3.76
C GLU A 134 5.77 2.69 2.64
N VAL A 135 6.60 3.73 2.55
CA VAL A 135 6.43 4.78 1.53
C VAL A 135 6.59 4.18 0.14
N VAL A 136 7.61 3.34 -0.08
CA VAL A 136 7.86 2.70 -1.39
C VAL A 136 6.69 1.81 -1.81
N LEU A 137 6.21 0.94 -0.91
CA LEU A 137 5.09 0.04 -1.22
C LEU A 137 3.79 0.81 -1.48
N ALA A 138 3.51 1.83 -0.65
CA ALA A 138 2.35 2.70 -0.84
C ALA A 138 2.44 3.46 -2.17
N TRP A 139 3.62 3.96 -2.54
CA TRP A 139 3.82 4.64 -3.82
C TRP A 139 3.52 3.72 -5.00
N VAL A 140 4.07 2.51 -5.01
CA VAL A 140 3.83 1.53 -6.08
C VAL A 140 2.34 1.18 -6.15
N GLY A 141 1.71 0.92 -5.01
CA GLY A 141 0.28 0.63 -4.92
C GLY A 141 -0.59 1.77 -5.45
N ASN A 142 -0.28 3.02 -5.06
CA ASN A 142 -1.02 4.20 -5.49
C ASN A 142 -0.88 4.47 -7.00
N VAL A 143 0.32 4.30 -7.55
CA VAL A 143 0.54 4.43 -9.01
C VAL A 143 -0.27 3.38 -9.76
N LEU A 144 -0.22 2.13 -9.32
CA LEU A 144 -0.99 1.05 -9.95
C LEU A 144 -2.50 1.25 -9.82
N PHE A 145 -2.97 1.71 -8.67
CA PHE A 145 -4.37 2.08 -8.47
C PHE A 145 -4.78 3.21 -9.40
N LEU A 146 -3.98 4.28 -9.49
CA LEU A 146 -4.26 5.43 -10.36
C LEU A 146 -4.37 4.99 -11.83
N LEU A 147 -3.41 4.17 -12.30
CA LEU A 147 -3.43 3.61 -13.65
C LEU A 147 -4.68 2.76 -13.89
N GLY A 148 -5.04 1.91 -12.93
CA GLY A 148 -6.24 1.09 -12.99
C GLY A 148 -7.53 1.93 -13.02
N ALA A 149 -7.63 2.94 -12.17
CA ALA A 149 -8.79 3.84 -12.11
C ALA A 149 -8.94 4.67 -13.39
N VAL A 150 -7.84 5.24 -13.91
CA VAL A 150 -7.82 5.97 -15.19
C VAL A 150 -8.25 5.06 -16.33
N GLY A 151 -7.69 3.85 -16.42
CA GLY A 151 -8.07 2.88 -17.45
C GLY A 151 -9.54 2.48 -17.36
N MET A 152 -10.03 2.28 -16.14
CA MET A 152 -11.43 1.94 -15.86
C MET A 152 -12.40 3.06 -16.29
N LEU A 153 -12.10 4.31 -15.94
CA LEU A 153 -12.93 5.45 -16.32
C LEU A 153 -12.92 5.69 -17.84
N ALA A 154 -11.74 5.60 -18.46
CA ALA A 154 -11.62 5.74 -19.91
C ALA A 154 -12.38 4.62 -20.66
N TYR A 155 -12.43 3.41 -20.09
CA TYR A 155 -13.20 2.28 -20.61
C TYR A 155 -14.72 2.49 -20.50
N LEU A 156 -15.21 3.08 -19.41
CA LEU A 156 -16.64 3.34 -19.23
C LEU A 156 -17.15 4.42 -20.19
N ASP A 157 -16.52 5.59 -20.18
CA ASP A 157 -16.85 6.68 -21.10
C ASP A 157 -15.66 7.63 -21.25
N THR A 158 -15.00 7.56 -22.40
CA THR A 158 -13.83 8.39 -22.69
C THR A 158 -14.18 9.88 -22.80
N GLN A 159 -15.38 10.24 -23.27
CA GLN A 159 -15.77 11.64 -23.43
C GLN A 159 -16.00 12.30 -22.07
N LEU A 160 -16.78 11.66 -21.19
CA LEU A 160 -17.02 12.13 -19.83
C LEU A 160 -15.72 12.20 -19.03
N PHE A 161 -14.83 11.21 -19.19
CA PHE A 161 -13.52 11.19 -18.56
C PHE A 161 -12.65 12.40 -18.97
N LEU A 162 -12.57 12.70 -20.27
CA LEU A 162 -11.79 13.85 -20.76
C LEU A 162 -12.35 15.18 -20.26
N VAL A 163 -13.68 15.34 -20.24
CA VAL A 163 -14.33 16.52 -19.67
C VAL A 163 -14.00 16.65 -18.18
N GLY A 164 -14.05 15.55 -17.43
CA GLY A 164 -13.69 15.52 -16.01
C GLY A 164 -12.24 15.96 -15.78
N ILE A 165 -11.28 15.43 -16.55
CA ILE A 165 -9.86 15.82 -16.45
C ILE A 165 -9.67 17.30 -16.75
N ALA A 166 -10.34 17.84 -17.77
CA ALA A 166 -10.23 19.25 -18.12
C ALA A 166 -10.75 20.18 -17.00
N LEU A 167 -11.74 19.72 -16.23
CA LEU A 167 -12.34 20.48 -15.13
C LEU A 167 -11.59 20.34 -13.80
N LEU A 168 -10.86 19.24 -13.58
CA LEU A 168 -10.08 19.02 -12.35
C LEU A 168 -9.21 20.22 -11.93
N PRO A 169 -8.37 20.84 -12.79
CA PRO A 169 -7.52 21.96 -12.38
C PRO A 169 -8.30 23.23 -12.00
N LEU A 170 -9.56 23.36 -12.43
CA LEU A 170 -10.43 24.48 -12.05
C LEU A 170 -11.09 24.28 -10.69
N SER A 171 -11.13 23.02 -10.22
CA SER A 171 -11.73 22.65 -8.93
C SER A 171 -10.75 22.65 -7.75
N LEU A 172 -9.44 22.71 -8.04
CA LEU A 172 -8.33 22.76 -7.08
C LEU A 172 -7.89 24.20 -6.84
#